data_AF-A0A914YAW8-F1
#
_entry.id   AF-A0A914YAW8-F1
#
_cell.length_a   1.000
_cell.length_b   1.000
_cell.length_c   1.000
_cell.angle_alpha   90.00
_cell.angle_beta   90.00
_cell.angle_gamma   90.00
#
_symmetry.space_group_name_H-M   'P 1'
#
loop_
_entity.id
_entity.type
_entity.pdbx_description
1 polymer ?
#
loop_
_entity_poly.entity_id
_entity_poly.type
_entity_poly.pdbx_seq_one_letter_code
_entity_poly.pdbx_strand_id
1 'polypeptide(L)'
;MALLVVSIFPLVGLGQKFQLSYAEGKAVKDAKDMENAGKVALEAIQNIRTVQALTLENHFYSEFKKHLKFPHQTSNKKAAIQGLTYAFSTSLFFFLYAAAFRFGGWLIVKNYQTSNEIMPMNVLRTLYAISFTAGSMGYASSFFPAYIKAKIAAGLIFKMLEDKPDFDNSSNKGIPAKNISGHVKFSNIGFAYPQRLNAKVLSGINIEAKPGETVALVGSSGCGKSTIVSFFTRADFV
;
A
#
# COMPACT_ATOMS: atom_id res chain seq x y z
N MET A 1 43.88 5.31 9.83
CA MET A 1 42.80 4.52 10.46
C MET A 1 41.42 5.02 9.98
N ALA A 2 41.04 6.27 10.27
CA ALA A 2 39.73 6.83 9.88
C ALA A 2 39.37 6.65 8.39
N LEU A 3 40.27 6.96 7.46
CA LEU A 3 40.03 6.78 6.01
C LEU A 3 39.71 5.33 5.62
N LEU A 4 40.36 4.35 6.25
CA LEU A 4 40.12 2.93 5.98
C LEU A 4 38.72 2.52 6.46
N VAL A 5 38.32 2.94 7.67
CA VAL A 5 36.96 2.66 8.18
C VAL A 5 35.90 3.38 7.35
N VAL A 6 36.17 4.62 6.90
CA VAL A 6 35.26 5.34 6.02
C VAL A 6 35.09 4.63 4.67
N SER A 7 36.17 4.07 4.11
CA SER A 7 36.12 3.31 2.85
C SER A 7 35.34 2.00 2.93
N ILE A 8 35.14 1.45 4.14
CA ILE A 8 34.37 0.23 4.38
C ILE A 8 32.86 0.49 4.23
N PHE A 9 32.36 1.71 4.52
CA PHE A 9 30.91 1.97 4.52
C PHE A 9 30.21 1.88 3.16
N PRO A 10 30.75 2.45 2.07
CA PRO A 10 30.12 2.29 0.76
C PRO A 10 29.98 0.82 0.36
N LEU A 11 30.99 -0.02 0.68
CA LEU A 11 30.98 -1.45 0.39
C LEU A 11 29.91 -2.20 1.18
N VAL A 12 29.82 -1.95 2.50
CA VAL A 12 28.76 -2.53 3.35
C VAL A 12 27.37 -2.04 2.93
N GLY A 13 27.24 -0.75 2.62
CA GLY A 13 25.99 -0.14 2.15
C GLY A 13 25.49 -0.73 0.83
N LEU A 14 26.39 -1.04 -0.12
CA LEU A 14 26.04 -1.72 -1.36
C LEU A 14 25.54 -3.15 -1.10
N GLY A 15 26.18 -3.90 -0.20
CA GLY A 15 25.74 -5.25 0.19
C GLY A 15 24.35 -5.25 0.83
N GLN A 16 24.11 -4.32 1.76
CA GLN A 16 22.82 -4.11 2.42
C GLN A 16 21.74 -3.66 1.44
N LYS A 17 22.06 -2.75 0.50
CA LYS A 17 21.11 -2.31 -0.54
C LYS A 17 20.72 -3.46 -1.47
N PHE A 18 21.67 -4.31 -1.85
CA PHE A 18 21.38 -5.49 -2.66
C PHE A 18 20.45 -6.46 -1.93
N GLN A 19 20.69 -6.70 -0.63
CA GLN A 19 19.82 -7.50 0.22
C GLN A 19 18.39 -6.94 0.31
N LEU A 20 18.26 -5.63 0.58
CA LEU A 20 16.96 -4.96 0.69
C LEU A 20 16.19 -4.97 -0.64
N SER A 21 16.86 -4.62 -1.75
CA SER A 21 16.24 -4.59 -3.08
C SER A 21 15.73 -5.96 -3.51
N TYR A 22 16.48 -7.03 -3.21
CA TYR A 22 16.06 -8.40 -3.49
C TYR A 22 14.87 -8.84 -2.61
N ALA A 23 14.85 -8.43 -1.35
CA ALA A 23 13.76 -8.74 -0.43
C ALA A 23 12.46 -8.02 -0.81
N GLU A 24 12.52 -6.72 -1.10
CA GLU A 24 11.35 -5.89 -1.43
C GLU A 24 10.77 -6.19 -2.82
N GLY A 25 11.62 -6.30 -3.85
CA GLY A 25 11.15 -6.49 -5.23
C GLY A 25 10.38 -7.80 -5.45
N LYS A 26 10.73 -8.86 -4.71
CA LYS A 26 10.01 -10.14 -4.76
C LYS A 26 8.82 -10.21 -3.79
N ALA A 27 8.79 -9.43 -2.72
CA ALA A 27 7.66 -9.39 -1.80
C ALA A 27 6.36 -8.91 -2.47
N VAL A 28 6.45 -7.95 -3.40
CA VAL A 28 5.30 -7.47 -4.18
C VAL A 28 4.72 -8.58 -5.06
N LYS A 29 5.59 -9.41 -5.66
CA LYS A 29 5.17 -10.52 -6.52
C LYS A 29 4.50 -11.64 -5.69
N ASP A 30 5.10 -12.00 -4.56
CA ASP A 30 4.52 -13.00 -3.65
C ASP A 30 3.16 -12.55 -3.10
N ALA A 31 3.00 -11.26 -2.78
CA ALA A 31 1.72 -10.70 -2.34
C ALA A 31 0.63 -10.82 -3.41
N LYS A 32 0.98 -10.58 -4.67
CA LYS A 32 0.06 -10.74 -5.82
C LYS A 32 -0.33 -12.19 -6.05
N ASP A 33 0.59 -13.12 -5.86
CA ASP A 33 0.31 -14.56 -6.00
C ASP A 33 -0.53 -15.09 -4.82
N MET A 34 -0.37 -14.53 -3.61
CA MET A 34 -1.25 -14.80 -2.45
C MET A 34 -2.66 -14.22 -2.61
N GLU A 35 -2.81 -13.11 -3.35
CA GLU A 35 -4.10 -12.46 -3.60
C GLU A 35 -5.11 -13.43 -4.23
N ASN A 36 -4.68 -14.30 -5.14
CA ASN A 36 -5.55 -15.27 -5.80
C ASN A 36 -6.09 -16.32 -4.82
N ALA A 37 -5.24 -16.84 -3.91
CA ALA A 37 -5.71 -17.74 -2.85
C ALA A 37 -6.66 -17.01 -1.89
N GLY A 38 -6.36 -15.75 -1.59
CA GLY A 38 -7.22 -14.87 -0.80
C GLY A 38 -8.61 -14.69 -1.44
N LYS A 39 -8.69 -14.44 -2.75
CA LYS A 39 -9.95 -14.29 -3.49
C LYS A 39 -10.84 -15.54 -3.39
N VAL A 40 -10.28 -16.72 -3.63
CA VAL A 40 -11.01 -18.00 -3.55
C VAL A 40 -11.55 -18.23 -2.13
N ALA A 41 -10.73 -17.98 -1.11
CA ALA A 41 -11.18 -18.10 0.28
C ALA A 41 -12.28 -17.09 0.62
N LEU A 42 -12.13 -15.84 0.15
CA LEU A 42 -13.05 -14.75 0.43
C LEU A 42 -14.41 -14.98 -0.26
N GLU A 43 -14.42 -15.48 -1.48
CA GLU A 43 -15.63 -15.89 -2.19
C GLU A 43 -16.38 -17.02 -1.47
N ALA A 44 -15.64 -18.04 -1.00
CA ALA A 44 -16.21 -19.15 -0.24
C ALA A 44 -16.81 -18.69 1.10
N ILE A 45 -16.14 -17.79 1.81
CA ILE A 45 -16.59 -17.28 3.11
C ILE A 45 -17.79 -16.34 2.95
N GLN A 46 -17.74 -15.42 1.98
CA GLN A 46 -18.85 -14.50 1.72
C GLN A 46 -20.13 -15.24 1.30
N ASN A 47 -19.98 -16.35 0.58
CA ASN A 47 -21.11 -17.15 0.06
C ASN A 47 -21.25 -18.49 0.79
N ILE A 48 -20.87 -18.58 2.07
CA ILE A 48 -20.78 -19.86 2.79
C ILE A 48 -22.08 -20.68 2.77
N ARG A 49 -23.24 -20.02 2.83
CA ARG A 49 -24.55 -20.69 2.74
C ARG A 49 -24.77 -21.35 1.38
N THR A 50 -24.33 -20.71 0.30
CA THR A 50 -24.42 -21.23 -1.07
C THR A 50 -23.44 -22.40 -1.25
N VAL A 51 -22.22 -22.27 -0.72
CA VAL A 51 -21.21 -23.34 -0.78
C VAL A 51 -21.72 -24.60 -0.07
N GLN A 52 -22.31 -24.45 1.12
CA GLN A 52 -22.90 -25.57 1.88
C GLN A 52 -24.13 -26.15 1.19
N ALA A 53 -25.02 -25.30 0.67
CA ALA A 53 -26.21 -25.75 -0.06
C ALA A 53 -25.87 -26.57 -1.31
N LEU A 54 -24.74 -26.26 -1.96
CA LEU A 54 -24.24 -26.99 -3.13
C LEU A 54 -23.21 -28.09 -2.76
N THR A 55 -22.88 -28.27 -1.49
CA THR A 55 -21.86 -29.24 -1.01
C THR A 55 -20.50 -29.09 -1.69
N LEU A 56 -20.07 -27.85 -1.95
CA LEU A 56 -18.86 -27.52 -2.70
C LEU A 56 -17.64 -27.24 -1.82
N GLU A 57 -17.65 -27.58 -0.53
CA GLU A 57 -16.57 -27.26 0.41
C GLU A 57 -15.22 -27.86 -0.06
N ASN A 58 -15.26 -29.11 -0.52
CA ASN A 58 -14.06 -29.81 -1.03
C ASN A 58 -13.52 -29.16 -2.31
N HIS A 59 -14.40 -28.61 -3.15
CA HIS A 59 -14.00 -27.93 -4.38
C HIS A 59 -13.19 -26.68 -4.04
N PHE A 60 -13.74 -25.78 -3.23
CA PHE A 60 -13.06 -24.56 -2.78
C PHE A 60 -11.78 -24.86 -1.99
N TYR A 61 -11.78 -25.90 -1.16
CA TYR A 61 -10.57 -26.34 -0.46
C TYR A 61 -9.46 -26.77 -1.44
N SER A 62 -9.82 -27.56 -2.46
CA SER A 62 -8.86 -28.03 -3.46
C SER A 62 -8.30 -26.88 -4.31
N GLU A 63 -9.14 -25.92 -4.66
CA GLU A 63 -8.76 -24.75 -5.44
C GLU A 63 -7.84 -23.82 -4.65
N PHE A 64 -8.18 -23.56 -3.38
CA PHE A 64 -7.33 -22.82 -2.45
C PHE A 64 -5.94 -23.47 -2.29
N LYS A 65 -5.90 -24.81 -2.11
CA LYS A 65 -4.64 -25.57 -2.03
C LYS A 65 -3.83 -25.45 -3.32
N LYS A 66 -4.48 -25.47 -4.49
CA LYS A 66 -3.82 -25.30 -5.80
C LYS A 66 -3.17 -23.92 -5.91
N HIS A 67 -3.88 -22.86 -5.51
CA HIS A 67 -3.35 -21.50 -5.52
C HIS A 67 -2.20 -21.30 -4.53
N LEU A 68 -2.19 -22.01 -3.39
CA LEU A 68 -1.09 -21.93 -2.41
C LEU A 68 0.20 -22.66 -2.82
N LYS A 69 0.11 -23.64 -3.73
CA LYS A 69 1.28 -24.47 -4.11
C LYS A 69 2.40 -23.63 -4.73
N PHE A 70 2.06 -22.67 -5.60
CA PHE A 70 3.04 -21.81 -6.27
C PHE A 70 3.72 -20.81 -5.32
N PRO A 71 3.00 -20.02 -4.50
CA PRO A 71 3.58 -19.20 -3.44
C PRO A 71 4.47 -19.99 -2.49
N HIS A 72 4.06 -21.21 -2.10
CA HIS A 72 4.85 -22.04 -1.19
C HIS A 72 6.20 -22.45 -1.79
N GLN A 73 6.23 -22.92 -3.04
CA GLN A 73 7.48 -23.29 -3.70
C GLN A 73 8.40 -22.08 -3.95
N THR A 74 7.82 -20.95 -4.35
CA THR A 74 8.56 -19.69 -4.52
C THR A 74 9.14 -19.21 -3.19
N SER A 75 8.37 -19.30 -2.11
CA SER A 75 8.79 -18.96 -0.75
C SER A 75 9.97 -19.82 -0.29
N ASN A 76 9.95 -21.14 -0.51
CA ASN A 76 11.07 -22.02 -0.13
C ASN A 76 12.37 -21.68 -0.89
N LYS A 77 12.27 -21.46 -2.21
CA LYS A 77 13.44 -21.01 -3.00
C LYS A 77 13.94 -19.63 -2.56
N LYS A 78 13.02 -18.74 -2.21
CA LYS A 78 13.32 -17.39 -1.71
C LYS A 78 14.02 -17.44 -0.36
N ALA A 79 13.56 -18.28 0.57
CA ALA A 79 14.17 -18.44 1.89
C ALA A 79 15.64 -18.84 1.78
N ALA A 80 15.97 -19.77 0.88
CA ALA A 80 17.36 -20.17 0.63
C ALA A 80 18.21 -19.00 0.11
N ILE A 81 17.72 -18.25 -0.88
CA ILE A 81 18.47 -17.13 -1.47
C ILE A 81 18.59 -15.97 -0.47
N GLN A 82 17.54 -15.66 0.28
CA GLN A 82 17.58 -14.63 1.32
C GLN A 82 18.55 -15.01 2.44
N GLY A 83 18.56 -16.28 2.86
CA GLY A 83 19.52 -16.80 3.82
C GLY A 83 20.97 -16.65 3.33
N LEU A 84 21.24 -17.01 2.07
CA LEU A 84 22.57 -16.87 1.47
C LEU A 84 23.01 -15.40 1.39
N THR A 85 22.15 -14.51 0.91
CA THR A 85 22.45 -13.07 0.80
C THR A 85 22.65 -12.44 2.17
N TYR A 86 21.86 -12.84 3.18
CA TYR A 86 22.03 -12.38 4.56
C TYR A 86 23.34 -12.86 5.18
N ALA A 87 23.67 -14.15 5.00
CA ALA A 87 24.94 -14.71 5.46
C ALA A 87 26.12 -13.99 4.82
N PHE A 88 26.10 -13.80 3.49
CA PHE A 88 27.14 -13.07 2.78
C PHE A 88 27.31 -11.62 3.25
N SER A 89 26.21 -10.87 3.39
CA SER A 89 26.20 -9.48 3.89
C SER A 89 26.78 -9.39 5.30
N THR A 90 26.36 -10.29 6.19
CA THR A 90 26.80 -10.32 7.60
C THR A 90 28.27 -10.75 7.72
N SER A 91 28.69 -11.77 6.97
CA SER A 91 30.09 -12.22 6.94
C SER A 91 31.02 -11.15 6.39
N LEU A 92 30.63 -10.44 5.32
CA LEU A 92 31.41 -9.32 4.77
C LEU A 92 31.66 -8.24 5.82
N PHE A 93 30.65 -7.92 6.63
CA PHE A 93 30.80 -6.98 7.75
C PHE A 93 31.86 -7.45 8.75
N PHE A 94 31.82 -8.72 9.19
CA PHE A 94 32.81 -9.28 10.10
C PHE A 94 34.23 -9.31 9.51
N PHE A 95 34.39 -9.64 8.22
CA PHE A 95 35.69 -9.63 7.56
C PHE A 95 36.29 -8.22 7.47
N LEU A 96 35.48 -7.21 7.13
CA LEU A 96 35.93 -5.82 7.11
C LEU A 96 36.31 -5.32 8.51
N TYR A 97 35.57 -5.75 9.52
CA TYR A 97 35.89 -5.48 10.93
C TYR A 97 37.21 -6.13 11.35
N ALA A 98 37.44 -7.40 10.98
CA ALA A 98 38.69 -8.10 11.23
C ALA A 98 39.89 -7.43 10.53
N ALA A 99 39.71 -6.98 9.28
CA ALA A 99 40.72 -6.21 8.54
C ALA A 99 41.04 -4.86 9.23
N ALA A 100 40.01 -4.16 9.70
CA ALA A 100 40.17 -2.91 10.44
C ALA A 100 40.94 -3.12 11.76
N PHE A 101 40.64 -4.20 12.50
CA PHE A 101 41.38 -4.57 13.72
C PHE A 101 42.82 -4.98 13.42
N ARG A 102 43.07 -5.77 12.37
CA ARG A 102 44.43 -6.17 11.96
C ARG A 102 45.27 -4.96 11.58
N PHE A 103 44.72 -4.05 10.79
CA PHE A 103 45.39 -2.81 10.40
C PHE A 103 45.59 -1.87 11.61
N GLY A 104 44.58 -1.76 12.48
CA GLY A 104 44.69 -1.01 13.73
C GLY A 104 45.80 -1.52 14.64
N GLY A 105 45.91 -2.84 14.81
CA GLY A 105 46.99 -3.48 15.56
C GLY A 105 48.36 -3.24 14.94
N TRP A 106 48.50 -3.37 13.61
CA TRP A 106 49.75 -3.05 12.90
C TRP A 106 50.16 -1.58 13.10
N LEU A 107 49.18 -0.66 13.08
CA LEU A 107 49.42 0.76 13.27
C LEU A 107 49.88 1.09 14.70
N ILE A 108 49.38 0.36 15.71
CA ILE A 108 49.85 0.48 17.10
C ILE A 108 51.31 0.03 17.21
N VAL A 109 51.63 -1.17 16.71
CA VAL A 109 52.99 -1.75 16.80
C VAL A 109 54.02 -0.88 16.07
N LYS A 110 53.70 -0.42 14.85
CA LYS A 110 54.63 0.40 14.05
C LYS A 110 54.86 1.79 14.65
N ASN A 111 53.84 2.43 15.25
CA ASN A 111 54.00 3.76 15.84
C ASN A 111 54.65 3.73 17.23
N TYR A 112 54.51 2.61 17.96
CA TYR A 112 55.22 2.40 19.23
C TYR A 112 56.75 2.39 19.04
N GLN A 113 57.23 1.96 17.87
CA GLN A 113 58.67 1.92 17.55
C GLN A 113 59.25 3.27 17.09
N THR A 114 58.44 4.22 16.58
CA THR A 114 58.96 5.41 15.90
C THR A 114 58.76 6.72 16.69
N SER A 115 57.59 6.95 17.30
CA SER A 115 57.28 8.28 17.89
C SER A 115 56.38 8.26 19.12
N ASN A 116 55.79 7.12 19.52
CA ASN A 116 54.91 6.99 20.70
C ASN A 116 53.72 7.98 20.78
N GLU A 117 53.42 8.73 19.71
CA GLU A 117 52.37 9.75 19.66
C GLU A 117 50.95 9.16 19.54
N ILE A 118 50.83 7.95 18.96
CA ILE A 118 49.54 7.31 18.75
C ILE A 118 49.27 6.32 19.88
N MET A 119 48.56 6.78 20.92
CA MET A 119 48.05 5.90 21.96
C MET A 119 47.07 4.85 21.37
N PRO A 120 47.12 3.58 21.84
CA PRO A 120 46.14 2.55 21.46
C PRO A 120 44.69 3.00 21.64
N MET A 121 44.44 3.85 22.63
CA MET A 121 43.14 4.47 22.91
C MET A 121 42.59 5.25 21.70
N ASN A 122 43.45 5.96 20.96
CA ASN A 122 43.01 6.75 19.80
C ASN A 122 42.56 5.86 18.64
N VAL A 123 43.18 4.70 18.46
CA VAL A 123 42.80 3.73 17.43
C VAL A 123 41.45 3.10 17.76
N LEU A 124 41.24 2.68 19.01
CA LEU A 124 39.97 2.14 19.48
C LEU A 124 38.86 3.20 19.43
N ARG A 125 39.12 4.42 19.89
CA ARG A 125 38.16 5.53 19.84
C ARG A 125 37.71 5.80 18.41
N THR A 126 38.64 5.81 17.46
CA THR A 126 38.33 6.01 16.03
C THR A 126 37.48 4.86 15.48
N LEU A 127 37.82 3.62 15.79
CA LEU A 127 37.09 2.43 15.33
C LEU A 127 35.64 2.44 15.85
N TYR A 128 35.47 2.65 17.15
CA TYR A 128 34.15 2.65 17.78
C TYR A 128 33.32 3.87 17.37
N ALA A 129 33.88 5.08 17.39
CA ALA A 129 33.12 6.29 17.04
C ALA A 129 32.53 6.16 15.63
N ILE A 130 33.35 5.76 14.66
CA ILE A 130 32.91 5.64 13.27
C ILE A 130 31.90 4.49 13.10
N SER A 131 32.13 3.34 13.74
CA SER A 131 31.23 2.18 13.63
C SER A 131 29.86 2.43 14.29
N PHE A 132 29.83 3.08 15.46
CA PHE A 132 28.60 3.48 16.13
C PHE A 132 27.83 4.52 15.31
N THR A 133 28.50 5.57 14.82
CA THR A 133 27.84 6.59 13.98
C THR A 133 27.21 5.97 12.74
N ALA A 134 27.90 5.06 12.07
CA ALA A 134 27.35 4.39 10.91
C ALA A 134 26.22 3.42 11.24
N GLY A 135 26.31 2.69 12.35
CA GLY A 135 25.21 1.87 12.87
C GLY A 135 23.96 2.71 13.13
N SER A 136 24.11 3.83 13.85
CA SER A 136 23.03 4.78 14.11
C SER A 136 22.42 5.38 12.83
N MET A 137 23.26 5.71 11.84
CA MET A 137 22.78 6.18 10.53
C MET A 137 22.03 5.08 9.77
N GLY A 138 22.50 3.83 9.84
CA GLY A 138 21.80 2.67 9.30
C GLY A 138 20.41 2.51 9.93
N TYR A 139 20.32 2.56 11.26
CA TYR A 139 19.02 2.56 11.97
C TYR A 139 18.13 3.74 11.58
N ALA A 140 18.67 4.96 11.49
CA ALA A 140 17.91 6.12 11.05
C ALA A 140 17.38 5.95 9.61
N SER A 141 18.18 5.37 8.71
CA SER A 141 17.77 5.11 7.32
C SER A 141 16.63 4.11 7.20
N SER A 142 16.44 3.21 8.18
CA SER A 142 15.32 2.26 8.19
C SER A 142 13.94 2.94 8.32
N PHE A 143 13.88 4.18 8.82
CA PHE A 143 12.64 4.95 8.91
C PHE A 143 12.29 5.69 7.60
N PHE A 144 13.22 5.76 6.66
CA PHE A 144 13.01 6.50 5.40
C PHE A 144 11.83 5.97 4.56
N PRO A 145 11.65 4.64 4.39
CA PRO A 145 10.48 4.10 3.70
C PRO A 145 9.16 4.44 4.39
N ALA A 146 9.13 4.46 5.73
CA ALA A 146 7.94 4.83 6.50
C ALA A 146 7.58 6.30 6.29
N TYR A 147 8.58 7.19 6.29
CA TYR A 147 8.40 8.60 5.99
C TYR A 147 7.82 8.83 4.58
N ILE A 148 8.36 8.12 3.55
CA ILE A 148 7.84 8.20 2.18
C ILE A 148 6.36 7.76 2.13
N LYS A 149 6.03 6.63 2.76
CA LYS A 149 4.64 6.13 2.81
C LYS A 149 3.72 7.13 3.51
N ALA A 150 4.14 7.69 4.64
CA ALA A 150 3.37 8.71 5.37
C ALA A 150 3.12 9.96 4.52
N LYS A 151 4.13 10.43 3.78
CA LYS A 151 3.99 11.57 2.86
C LYS A 151 2.98 11.30 1.75
N ILE A 152 2.99 10.11 1.15
CA ILE A 152 2.03 9.72 0.11
C ILE A 152 0.62 9.65 0.67
N ALA A 153 0.44 9.00 1.84
CA ALA A 153 -0.86 8.88 2.49
C ALA A 153 -1.43 10.25 2.89
N ALA A 154 -0.59 11.13 3.46
CA ALA A 154 -0.98 12.50 3.76
C ALA A 154 -1.40 13.26 2.49
N GLY A 155 -0.66 13.10 1.39
CA GLY A 155 -1.03 13.69 0.10
C GLY A 155 -2.41 13.26 -0.42
N LEU A 156 -2.79 12.00 -0.22
CA LEU A 156 -4.13 11.51 -0.56
C LEU A 156 -5.21 12.14 0.33
N ILE A 157 -4.95 12.24 1.63
CA ILE A 157 -5.88 12.86 2.58
C ILE A 157 -6.07 14.34 2.24
N PHE A 158 -4.98 15.09 2.03
CA PHE A 158 -5.06 16.50 1.65
C PHE A 158 -5.77 16.68 0.30
N LYS A 159 -5.50 15.81 -0.68
CA LYS A 159 -6.23 15.84 -1.95
C LYS A 159 -7.73 15.65 -1.75
N MET A 160 -8.16 14.70 -0.92
CA MET A 160 -9.58 14.49 -0.61
C MET A 160 -10.21 15.65 0.17
N LEU A 161 -9.44 16.31 1.04
CA LEU A 161 -9.90 17.47 1.80
C LEU A 161 -10.03 18.73 0.94
N GLU A 162 -9.15 18.90 -0.05
CA GLU A 162 -9.15 20.03 -0.98
C GLU A 162 -10.15 19.84 -2.13
N ASP A 163 -10.54 18.60 -2.43
CA ASP A 163 -11.51 18.28 -3.46
C ASP A 163 -12.88 18.87 -3.07
N LYS A 164 -13.38 19.79 -3.89
CA LYS A 164 -14.68 20.43 -3.67
C LYS A 164 -15.71 19.66 -4.49
N PRO A 165 -16.74 19.08 -3.86
CA PRO A 165 -17.80 18.41 -4.61
C PRO A 165 -18.53 19.44 -5.48
N ASP A 166 -18.95 19.01 -6.69
CA ASP A 166 -19.77 19.83 -7.60
C ASP A 166 -21.09 20.27 -6.94
N PHE A 167 -21.60 19.46 -6.01
CA PHE A 167 -22.78 19.74 -5.20
C PHE A 167 -22.44 19.74 -3.72
N ASP A 168 -22.47 20.92 -3.11
CA ASP A 168 -22.28 21.07 -1.66
C ASP A 168 -23.59 20.81 -0.91
N ASN A 169 -23.77 19.58 -0.45
CA ASN A 169 -24.92 19.19 0.38
C ASN A 169 -24.89 19.82 1.79
N SER A 170 -23.77 20.40 2.22
CA SER A 170 -23.63 21.07 3.51
C SER A 170 -23.84 22.58 3.45
N SER A 171 -24.00 23.14 2.26
CA SER A 171 -24.22 24.58 2.05
C SER A 171 -25.62 25.01 2.48
N ASN A 172 -25.70 26.01 3.36
CA ASN A 172 -26.95 26.74 3.65
C ASN A 172 -27.32 27.77 2.57
N LYS A 173 -26.74 27.68 1.37
CA LYS A 173 -27.00 28.59 0.24
C LYS A 173 -28.33 28.30 -0.48
N GLY A 174 -29.02 27.22 -0.12
CA GLY A 174 -30.34 26.90 -0.66
C GLY A 174 -31.39 27.94 -0.23
N ILE A 175 -32.40 28.15 -1.08
CA ILE A 175 -33.55 28.99 -0.74
C ILE A 175 -34.49 28.15 0.13
N PRO A 176 -34.69 28.46 1.42
CA PRO A 176 -35.63 27.72 2.25
C PRO A 176 -37.05 28.00 1.74
N ALA A 177 -37.74 26.95 1.31
CA ALA A 177 -39.14 27.07 0.89
C ALA A 177 -40.02 27.27 2.13
N LYS A 178 -40.62 28.46 2.27
CA LYS A 178 -41.52 28.78 3.40
C LYS A 178 -42.78 27.92 3.41
N ASN A 179 -43.31 27.59 2.23
CA ASN A 179 -44.48 26.73 2.03
C ASN A 179 -44.22 25.82 0.82
N ILE A 180 -44.18 24.51 1.03
CA ILE A 180 -44.03 23.51 -0.04
C ILE A 180 -45.42 22.93 -0.31
N SER A 181 -45.97 23.16 -1.51
CA SER A 181 -47.27 22.62 -1.92
C SER A 181 -47.23 21.12 -2.25
N GLY A 182 -46.04 20.57 -2.49
CA GLY A 182 -45.85 19.16 -2.85
C GLY A 182 -46.13 18.83 -4.32
N HIS A 183 -46.22 19.82 -5.20
CA HIS A 183 -46.29 19.59 -6.65
C HIS A 183 -44.91 19.22 -7.19
N VAL A 184 -44.81 18.07 -7.86
CA VAL A 184 -43.55 17.55 -8.42
C VAL A 184 -43.70 17.41 -9.92
N LYS A 185 -42.79 18.02 -10.69
CA LYS A 185 -42.79 17.94 -12.15
C LYS A 185 -41.39 17.69 -12.69
N PHE A 186 -41.28 16.66 -13.49
CA PHE A 186 -40.11 16.31 -14.29
C PHE A 186 -40.43 16.58 -15.76
N SER A 187 -39.59 17.36 -16.42
CA SER A 187 -39.78 17.76 -17.82
C SER A 187 -38.56 17.40 -18.66
N ASN A 188 -38.77 16.57 -19.68
CA ASN A 188 -37.79 16.12 -20.67
C ASN A 188 -36.45 15.65 -20.07
N ILE A 189 -36.53 14.74 -19.08
CA ILE A 189 -35.32 14.29 -18.38
C ILE A 189 -34.58 13.24 -19.20
N GLY A 190 -33.30 13.50 -19.44
CA GLY A 190 -32.34 12.55 -19.96
C GLY A 190 -31.22 12.31 -18.94
N PHE A 191 -30.84 11.04 -18.72
CA PHE A 191 -29.79 10.71 -17.79
C PHE A 191 -29.04 9.43 -18.17
N ALA A 192 -27.72 9.45 -17.93
CA ALA A 192 -26.84 8.29 -17.95
C ALA A 192 -25.94 8.36 -16.72
N TYR A 193 -25.69 7.21 -16.07
CA TYR A 193 -24.78 7.18 -14.93
C TYR A 193 -23.34 7.48 -15.38
N PRO A 194 -22.54 8.22 -14.60
CA PRO A 194 -21.16 8.57 -14.97
C PRO A 194 -20.27 7.37 -15.28
N GLN A 195 -20.49 6.25 -14.58
CA GLN A 195 -19.76 5.00 -14.81
C GLN A 195 -20.09 4.34 -16.17
N ARG A 196 -21.19 4.74 -16.83
CA ARG A 196 -21.68 4.15 -18.10
C ARG A 196 -22.34 5.22 -18.99
N LEU A 197 -21.57 6.21 -19.42
CA LEU A 197 -22.05 7.31 -20.27
C LEU A 197 -22.72 6.85 -21.58
N ASN A 198 -22.32 5.70 -22.12
CA ASN A 198 -22.86 5.15 -23.37
C ASN A 198 -24.26 4.53 -23.22
N ALA A 199 -24.73 4.29 -21.99
CA ALA A 199 -26.02 3.67 -21.71
C ALA A 199 -26.95 4.71 -21.06
N LYS A 200 -27.76 5.39 -21.89
CA LYS A 200 -28.81 6.29 -21.40
C LYS A 200 -29.91 5.47 -20.71
N VAL A 201 -30.14 5.76 -19.43
CA VAL A 201 -31.16 5.10 -18.61
C VAL A 201 -32.50 5.82 -18.73
N LEU A 202 -32.49 7.16 -18.75
CA LEU A 202 -33.69 7.99 -18.96
C LEU A 202 -33.53 8.75 -20.28
N SER A 203 -34.58 8.76 -21.10
CA SER A 203 -34.57 9.41 -22.42
C SER A 203 -35.87 10.19 -22.65
N GLY A 204 -35.87 11.48 -22.28
CA GLY A 204 -36.97 12.41 -22.55
C GLY A 204 -38.23 12.15 -21.72
N ILE A 205 -38.07 11.76 -20.45
CA ILE A 205 -39.19 11.41 -19.57
C ILE A 205 -39.89 12.68 -19.03
N ASN A 206 -41.22 12.68 -19.08
CA ASN A 206 -42.09 13.70 -18.49
C ASN A 206 -43.00 13.04 -17.46
N ILE A 207 -42.97 13.52 -16.21
CA ILE A 207 -43.80 13.02 -15.10
C ILE A 207 -44.30 14.22 -14.32
N GLU A 208 -45.57 14.21 -13.93
CA GLU A 208 -46.16 15.24 -13.08
C GLU A 208 -46.99 14.56 -11.99
N ALA A 209 -46.80 14.97 -10.74
CA ALA A 209 -47.54 14.51 -9.57
C ALA A 209 -48.13 15.73 -8.84
N LYS A 210 -49.45 15.77 -8.70
CA LYS A 210 -50.15 16.86 -8.03
C LYS A 210 -50.12 16.71 -6.49
N PRO A 211 -50.31 17.80 -5.74
CA PRO A 211 -50.43 17.73 -4.28
C PRO A 211 -51.47 16.69 -3.84
N GLY A 212 -51.07 15.75 -2.98
CA GLY A 212 -51.93 14.67 -2.49
C GLY A 212 -52.13 13.49 -3.45
N GLU A 213 -51.57 13.55 -4.66
CA GLU A 213 -51.63 12.47 -5.65
C GLU A 213 -50.56 11.40 -5.38
N THR A 214 -50.93 10.13 -5.53
CA THR A 214 -49.98 9.02 -5.48
C THR A 214 -49.72 8.51 -6.89
N VAL A 215 -48.48 8.67 -7.37
CA VAL A 215 -48.06 8.18 -8.69
C VAL A 215 -47.27 6.88 -8.52
N ALA A 216 -47.70 5.82 -9.20
CA ALA A 216 -46.99 4.54 -9.23
C ALA A 216 -46.11 4.42 -10.48
N LEU A 217 -44.83 4.10 -10.29
CA LEU A 217 -43.89 3.81 -11.38
C LEU A 217 -43.86 2.30 -11.64
N VAL A 218 -44.38 1.88 -12.79
CA VAL A 218 -44.41 0.48 -13.23
C VAL A 218 -43.61 0.29 -14.52
N GLY A 219 -43.03 -0.90 -14.70
CA GLY A 219 -42.24 -1.24 -15.89
C GLY A 219 -41.28 -2.41 -15.65
N SER A 220 -40.66 -2.88 -16.72
CA SER A 220 -39.69 -4.00 -16.70
C SER A 220 -38.45 -3.73 -15.85
N SER A 221 -37.73 -4.78 -15.42
CA SER A 221 -36.46 -4.60 -14.71
C SER A 221 -35.48 -3.77 -15.55
N GLY A 222 -34.78 -2.81 -14.94
CA GLY A 222 -33.80 -1.96 -15.62
C GLY A 222 -34.35 -0.73 -16.37
N CYS A 223 -35.67 -0.48 -16.38
CA CYS A 223 -36.24 0.66 -17.12
C CYS A 223 -36.10 2.05 -16.43
N GLY A 224 -35.26 2.17 -15.38
CA GLY A 224 -34.96 3.46 -14.73
C GLY A 224 -35.92 3.91 -13.61
N LYS A 225 -36.84 3.07 -13.12
CA LYS A 225 -37.77 3.42 -12.02
C LYS A 225 -37.05 3.93 -10.78
N SER A 226 -36.06 3.18 -10.27
CA SER A 226 -35.26 3.58 -9.11
C SER A 226 -34.44 4.83 -9.39
N THR A 227 -33.96 5.00 -10.62
CA THR A 227 -33.20 6.19 -11.05
C THR A 227 -34.04 7.46 -10.99
N ILE A 228 -35.35 7.39 -11.30
CA ILE A 228 -36.27 8.53 -11.14
C ILE A 228 -36.41 8.92 -9.67
N VAL A 229 -36.48 7.94 -8.77
CA VAL A 229 -36.52 8.18 -7.31
C VAL A 229 -35.21 8.81 -6.83
N SER A 230 -34.06 8.32 -7.29
CA SER A 230 -32.75 8.92 -6.99
C SER A 230 -32.62 10.36 -7.49
N PHE A 231 -33.23 10.67 -8.64
CA PHE A 231 -33.31 12.05 -9.18
C PHE A 231 -34.11 12.96 -8.26
N PHE A 232 -35.24 12.47 -7.74
CA PHE A 232 -36.10 13.21 -6.81
C PHE A 232 -35.37 13.54 -5.51
N THR A 233 -34.67 12.58 -4.92
CA THR A 233 -33.92 12.76 -3.67
C THR A 233 -32.58 13.45 -3.87
N ARG A 234 -32.14 13.62 -5.14
CA ARG A 234 -30.80 14.09 -5.52
C ARG A 234 -29.65 13.27 -4.90
N ALA A 235 -29.88 11.99 -4.63
CA ALA A 235 -28.91 11.14 -3.92
C ALA A 235 -27.72 10.69 -4.79
N ASP A 236 -27.93 10.51 -6.11
CA ASP A 236 -26.96 9.86 -7.01
C ASP A 236 -26.19 10.84 -7.92
N PHE A 237 -26.15 12.14 -7.59
CA PHE A 237 -25.42 13.15 -8.37
C PHE A 237 -23.99 13.42 -7.88
N VAL A 238 -23.46 12.51 -7.05
CA VAL A 238 -22.10 12.57 -6.50
C VAL A 238 -21.18 11.60 -7.24
#